data_AF-A0A8C1Q3Z8-F1
#
_entry.id   AF-A0A8C1Q3Z8-F1
#
_cell.length_a   1.000
_cell.length_b   1.000
_cell.length_c   1.000
_cell.angle_alpha   90.00
_cell.angle_beta   90.00
_cell.angle_gamma   90.00
#
_symmetry.space_group_name_H-M   'P 1'
#
loop_
_entity.id
_entity.type
_entity.pdbx_description
1 polymer ?
#
loop_
_entity_poly.entity_id
_entity_poly.type
_entity_poly.pdbx_seq_one_letter_code
_entity_poly.pdbx_strand_id
1 'polypeptide(L)'
;GNCIFSLHTDYRYRHDLLSDSSRGAGGNYTVTSAALNHTGVYVCTAERGKPANYITISNTQLIWVTGVSPPVSLIVSPSRTQHFTSVSLSLSCEDQSNSTGWTVRRYSDRWGLKDCSSLRRGSQTGSSCTIRDTSTYDTGVYWCESESGEKHHPVNITVHSGVILESPVHPVTEGETLTLRCLYKNTTSPNLRADFYKDGSLIQSQTTEMIISTVSKSHEGFYSCKHPERGESPKSWISVTGETRNYKHY
;
A
#
# COMPACT_ATOMS: atom_id res chain seq x y z
N GLY A 1 -5.27 9.15 -28.62
CA GLY A 1 -5.81 10.40 -28.06
C GLY A 1 -4.77 10.96 -27.11
N ASN A 2 -4.55 12.27 -27.11
CA ASN A 2 -3.58 12.88 -26.21
C ASN A 2 -4.10 12.80 -24.76
N CYS A 3 -3.21 12.46 -23.85
CA CYS A 3 -3.53 12.11 -22.48
C CYS A 3 -2.91 13.14 -21.54
N ILE A 4 -3.71 13.72 -20.65
CA ILE A 4 -3.33 14.76 -19.72
C ILE A 4 -3.22 14.15 -18.33
N PHE A 5 -2.06 14.29 -17.70
CA PHE A 5 -1.78 13.77 -16.38
C PHE A 5 -2.23 14.75 -15.33
N SER A 6 -2.92 14.24 -14.32
CA SER A 6 -3.42 15.07 -13.22
C SER A 6 -3.23 14.38 -11.89
N LEU A 7 -2.91 15.18 -10.88
CA LEU A 7 -2.84 14.76 -9.50
C LEU A 7 -4.25 14.83 -8.89
N HIS A 8 -4.68 13.77 -8.22
CA HIS A 8 -5.94 13.78 -7.49
C HIS A 8 -5.75 14.54 -6.17
N THR A 9 -6.39 15.71 -6.05
CA THR A 9 -6.11 16.64 -4.94
C THR A 9 -7.24 16.82 -3.95
N ASP A 10 -8.46 16.34 -4.24
CA ASP A 10 -9.61 16.53 -3.34
C ASP A 10 -10.73 15.48 -3.51
N TYR A 11 -11.53 15.35 -2.44
CA TYR A 11 -12.77 14.58 -2.25
C TYR A 11 -13.87 14.80 -3.31
N ARG A 12 -13.71 15.80 -4.19
CA ARG A 12 -14.68 16.23 -5.19
C ARG A 12 -14.34 15.82 -6.63
N TYR A 13 -13.46 14.83 -6.82
CA TYR A 13 -12.96 14.46 -8.16
C TYR A 13 -12.31 15.66 -8.87
N ARG A 14 -11.62 16.50 -8.10
CA ARG A 14 -10.77 17.56 -8.68
C ARG A 14 -9.39 16.99 -8.96
N HIS A 15 -8.90 17.37 -10.12
CA HIS A 15 -7.67 16.90 -10.70
C HIS A 15 -6.86 18.13 -11.06
N ASP A 16 -5.72 18.31 -10.39
CA ASP A 16 -4.82 19.41 -10.71
C ASP A 16 -3.92 18.98 -11.86
N LEU A 17 -3.96 19.79 -12.91
CA LEU A 17 -3.25 19.55 -14.15
C LEU A 17 -1.76 19.76 -13.90
N LEU A 18 -0.94 18.75 -14.19
CA LEU A 18 0.51 18.89 -14.02
C LEU A 18 1.03 19.88 -15.06
N SER A 19 1.82 20.86 -14.64
CA SER A 19 2.26 22.00 -15.45
C SER A 19 2.93 21.61 -16.78
N ASP A 20 3.64 20.48 -16.80
CA ASP A 20 4.32 19.93 -17.98
C ASP A 20 3.43 18.99 -18.82
N SER A 21 2.19 18.75 -18.40
CA SER A 21 1.24 17.93 -19.14
C SER A 21 0.61 18.72 -20.28
N SER A 22 1.24 18.68 -21.45
CA SER A 22 0.74 19.36 -22.65
C SER A 22 -0.10 18.44 -23.54
N ARG A 23 -1.12 19.03 -24.20
CA ARG A 23 -1.82 18.40 -25.33
C ARG A 23 -0.82 18.17 -26.47
N GLY A 24 -0.23 16.98 -26.55
CA GLY A 24 0.69 16.62 -27.63
C GLY A 24 1.89 15.77 -27.23
N ALA A 25 2.11 15.50 -25.93
CA ALA A 25 3.25 14.72 -25.43
C ALA A 25 3.17 13.19 -25.69
N GLY A 26 2.58 12.75 -26.81
CA GLY A 26 2.55 11.34 -27.23
C GLY A 26 1.88 10.36 -26.25
N GLY A 27 1.26 10.85 -25.17
CA GLY A 27 0.68 10.01 -24.11
C GLY A 27 1.65 9.64 -22.97
N ASN A 28 2.87 10.17 -22.94
CA ASN A 28 3.85 9.87 -21.88
C ASN A 28 4.18 11.11 -21.03
N TYR A 29 4.32 10.92 -19.72
CA TYR A 29 4.78 11.93 -18.77
C TYR A 29 6.01 11.41 -18.04
N THR A 30 7.10 12.19 -18.08
CA THR A 30 8.40 11.82 -17.53
C THR A 30 8.81 12.80 -16.43
N VAL A 31 9.09 12.27 -15.24
CA VAL A 31 9.66 13.02 -14.12
C VAL A 31 11.18 12.82 -14.15
N THR A 32 11.94 13.87 -14.44
CA THR A 32 13.42 13.79 -14.63
C THR A 32 14.18 13.67 -13.32
N SER A 33 13.64 14.21 -12.22
CA SER A 33 14.20 14.11 -10.88
C SER A 33 13.08 13.80 -9.89
N ALA A 34 13.08 12.60 -9.32
CA ALA A 34 12.08 12.21 -8.35
C ALA A 34 12.32 12.95 -7.02
N ALA A 35 11.28 13.60 -6.50
CA ALA A 35 11.30 14.36 -5.25
C ALA A 35 10.04 14.00 -4.44
N LEU A 36 10.07 14.23 -3.12
CA LEU A 36 8.98 13.85 -2.21
C LEU A 36 7.62 14.43 -2.63
N ASN A 37 7.60 15.63 -3.21
CA ASN A 37 6.40 16.30 -3.71
C ASN A 37 5.77 15.63 -4.95
N HIS A 38 6.48 14.70 -5.62
CA HIS A 38 5.93 13.89 -6.69
C HIS A 38 5.11 12.70 -6.16
N THR A 39 4.99 12.55 -4.85
CA THR A 39 4.14 11.52 -4.24
C THR A 39 2.67 11.86 -4.39
N GLY A 40 1.89 10.93 -4.95
CA GLY A 40 0.44 11.05 -4.98
C GLY A 40 -0.28 10.11 -5.95
N VAL A 41 -1.53 10.44 -6.25
CA VAL A 41 -2.42 9.63 -7.10
C VAL A 41 -2.58 10.28 -8.46
N TYR A 42 -2.14 9.57 -9.49
CA TYR A 42 -2.09 10.03 -10.87
C TYR A 42 -3.20 9.40 -11.70
N VAL A 43 -3.78 10.19 -12.59
CA VAL A 43 -4.70 9.71 -13.63
C VAL A 43 -4.33 10.31 -14.98
N CYS A 44 -4.68 9.58 -16.04
CA CYS A 44 -4.56 10.03 -17.42
C CYS A 44 -5.95 10.37 -17.94
N THR A 45 -6.15 11.60 -18.40
CA THR A 45 -7.42 12.08 -18.95
C THR A 45 -7.30 12.32 -20.44
N ALA A 46 -8.21 11.75 -21.23
CA ALA A 46 -8.27 11.92 -22.67
C ALA A 46 -9.56 12.65 -23.06
N GLU A 47 -9.43 13.76 -23.77
CA GLU A 47 -10.54 14.60 -24.21
C GLU A 47 -10.79 14.42 -25.72
N ARG A 48 -12.06 14.30 -26.12
CA ARG A 48 -12.47 14.21 -27.53
C ARG A 48 -13.48 15.31 -27.88
N GLY A 49 -13.19 16.08 -28.93
CA GLY A 49 -14.07 17.14 -29.48
C GLY A 49 -13.56 18.57 -29.24
N LYS A 50 -14.10 19.53 -30.00
CA LYS A 50 -13.99 20.98 -29.73
C LYS A 50 -15.38 21.62 -29.80
N PRO A 51 -16.03 21.96 -28.67
CA PRO A 51 -15.58 21.75 -27.29
C PRO A 51 -15.49 20.26 -26.91
N ALA A 52 -14.79 19.94 -25.82
CA ALA A 52 -14.60 18.57 -25.36
C ALA A 52 -15.92 18.00 -24.83
N ASN A 53 -16.59 17.20 -25.66
CA ASN A 53 -17.91 16.63 -25.32
C ASN A 53 -17.78 15.31 -24.56
N TYR A 54 -16.60 14.68 -24.59
CA TYR A 54 -16.36 13.38 -23.95
C TYR A 54 -14.97 13.36 -23.30
N ILE A 55 -14.94 13.01 -22.02
CA ILE A 55 -13.72 12.87 -21.21
C ILE A 55 -13.62 11.41 -20.78
N THR A 56 -12.50 10.77 -21.10
CA THR A 56 -12.17 9.42 -20.62
C THR A 56 -11.05 9.53 -19.59
N ILE A 57 -11.19 8.83 -18.46
CA ILE A 57 -10.19 8.83 -17.39
C ILE A 57 -9.65 7.40 -17.26
N SER A 58 -8.33 7.24 -17.15
CA SER A 58 -7.68 5.95 -16.92
C SER A 58 -7.96 5.42 -15.51
N ASN A 59 -7.54 4.19 -15.25
CA ASN A 59 -7.33 3.76 -13.87
C ASN A 59 -6.30 4.66 -13.18
N THR A 60 -6.43 4.76 -11.86
CA THR A 60 -5.58 5.55 -10.98
C THR A 60 -4.27 4.80 -10.73
N GLN A 61 -3.16 5.52 -10.78
CA GLN A 61 -1.83 5.01 -10.46
C GLN A 61 -1.27 5.78 -9.27
N LEU A 62 -0.99 5.09 -8.16
CA LEU A 62 -0.29 5.70 -7.03
C LEU A 62 1.22 5.62 -7.26
N ILE A 63 1.89 6.74 -7.05
CA ILE A 63 3.35 6.86 -7.12
C ILE A 63 3.84 7.42 -5.78
N TRP A 64 4.85 6.77 -5.23
CA TRP A 64 5.44 7.12 -3.94
C TRP A 64 6.93 7.33 -4.10
N VAL A 65 7.40 8.50 -3.69
CA VAL A 65 8.83 8.78 -3.59
C VAL A 65 9.18 8.78 -2.11
N THR A 66 10.02 7.85 -1.69
CA THR A 66 10.44 7.69 -0.29
C THR A 66 11.89 8.16 -0.12
N GLY A 67 12.15 8.92 0.93
CA GLY A 67 13.51 9.27 1.36
C GLY A 67 14.23 8.10 2.04
N VAL A 68 15.52 8.28 2.34
CA VAL A 68 16.40 7.24 2.93
C VAL A 68 16.08 6.94 4.40
N SER A 69 15.45 7.90 5.11
CA SER A 69 14.91 7.70 6.45
C SER A 69 13.63 8.55 6.60
N PRO A 70 12.45 7.95 6.53
CA PRO A 70 11.19 8.65 6.74
C PRO A 70 11.02 9.04 8.22
N PRO A 71 10.63 10.30 8.52
CA PRO A 71 10.53 10.82 9.89
C PRO A 71 9.39 10.18 10.71
N VAL A 72 8.39 9.59 10.05
CA VAL A 72 7.18 9.04 10.67
C VAL A 72 6.85 7.69 10.07
N SER A 73 6.44 6.72 10.90
CA SER A 73 6.05 5.37 10.50
C SER A 73 4.57 5.11 10.66
N LEU A 74 3.94 4.54 9.62
CA LEU A 74 2.59 4.00 9.74
C LEU A 74 2.66 2.63 10.40
N ILE A 75 2.10 2.52 11.59
CA ILE A 75 1.95 1.30 12.36
C ILE A 75 0.57 0.71 12.06
N VAL A 76 0.54 -0.58 11.74
CA VAL A 76 -0.68 -1.33 11.45
C VAL A 76 -0.86 -2.40 12.50
N SER A 77 -2.06 -2.49 13.07
CA SER A 77 -2.41 -3.49 14.08
C SER A 77 -3.72 -4.18 13.70
N PRO A 78 -3.72 -5.51 13.49
CA PRO A 78 -2.57 -6.43 13.57
C PRO A 78 -1.46 -6.16 12.53
N SER A 79 -0.20 -6.46 12.85
CA SER A 79 0.96 -6.15 11.98
C SER A 79 1.08 -7.11 10.79
N ARG A 80 0.21 -6.92 9.80
CA ARG A 80 0.19 -7.64 8.52
C ARG A 80 -0.44 -6.78 7.42
N THR A 81 -0.14 -7.07 6.16
CA THR A 81 -0.72 -6.31 5.02
C THR A 81 -2.12 -6.77 4.61
N GLN A 82 -2.49 -8.01 4.92
CA GLN A 82 -3.77 -8.58 4.56
C GLN A 82 -4.65 -8.80 5.80
N HIS A 83 -5.93 -8.46 5.69
CA HIS A 83 -6.90 -8.60 6.77
C HIS A 83 -8.16 -9.26 6.27
N PHE A 84 -8.85 -9.96 7.18
CA PHE A 84 -10.17 -10.50 6.87
C PHE A 84 -11.21 -9.39 6.78
N THR A 85 -12.36 -9.68 6.16
CA THR A 85 -13.56 -8.89 6.36
C THR A 85 -14.10 -9.08 7.78
N SER A 86 -14.79 -8.07 8.29
CA SER A 86 -15.41 -8.05 9.62
C SER A 86 -14.47 -8.38 10.76
N VAL A 87 -13.32 -7.72 10.75
CA VAL A 87 -12.42 -7.62 11.88
C VAL A 87 -12.08 -6.15 12.14
N SER A 88 -11.52 -5.87 13.32
CA SER A 88 -11.00 -4.55 13.65
C SER A 88 -9.59 -4.38 13.07
N LEU A 89 -9.30 -3.18 12.54
CA LEU A 89 -8.01 -2.75 12.04
C LEU A 89 -7.67 -1.39 12.65
N SER A 90 -6.49 -1.27 13.25
CA SER A 90 -5.98 -0.01 13.80
C SER A 90 -4.73 0.43 13.06
N LEU A 91 -4.66 1.71 12.78
CA LEU A 91 -3.60 2.39 12.02
C LEU A 91 -3.16 3.60 12.84
N SER A 92 -1.86 3.83 12.97
CA SER A 92 -1.37 5.01 13.68
C SER A 92 -0.06 5.50 13.11
N CYS A 93 0.08 6.82 13.01
CA CYS A 93 1.35 7.45 12.69
C CYS A 93 2.18 7.62 13.96
N GLU A 94 3.34 6.98 13.99
CA GLU A 94 4.32 7.08 15.05
C GLU A 94 5.50 7.92 14.55
N ASP A 95 5.68 9.09 15.16
CA ASP A 95 6.73 10.03 14.81
C ASP A 95 8.00 9.73 15.60
N GLN A 96 9.15 9.70 14.93
CA GLN A 96 10.45 9.56 15.59
C GLN A 96 10.93 10.86 16.25
N SER A 97 10.30 12.00 15.93
CA SER A 97 10.75 13.36 16.26
C SER A 97 9.81 14.16 17.18
N ASN A 98 8.73 13.55 17.71
CA ASN A 98 7.71 14.21 18.55
C ASN A 98 7.00 15.42 17.89
N SER A 99 6.98 15.50 16.56
CA SER A 99 6.20 16.54 15.85
C SER A 99 4.71 16.20 15.91
N THR A 100 3.95 17.06 16.56
CA THR A 100 2.49 16.95 16.63
C THR A 100 1.90 17.40 15.30
N GLY A 101 1.10 16.56 14.63
CA GLY A 101 0.37 16.97 13.42
C GLY A 101 0.13 15.88 12.36
N TRP A 102 0.70 14.69 12.53
CA TRP A 102 0.50 13.59 11.58
C TRP A 102 -0.93 13.01 11.67
N THR A 103 -1.53 12.79 10.50
CA THR A 103 -2.85 12.18 10.37
C THR A 103 -2.80 11.00 9.41
N VAL A 104 -3.46 9.90 9.75
CA VAL A 104 -3.63 8.78 8.82
C VAL A 104 -4.61 9.16 7.72
N ARG A 105 -4.17 9.01 6.48
CA ARG A 105 -5.01 9.18 5.28
C ARG A 105 -5.11 7.86 4.53
N ARG A 106 -6.14 7.75 3.68
CA ARG A 106 -6.35 6.57 2.84
C ARG A 106 -6.81 6.92 1.44
N TYR A 107 -6.46 6.03 0.53
CA TYR A 107 -6.99 5.98 -0.81
C TYR A 107 -7.49 4.57 -1.11
N SER A 108 -8.73 4.46 -1.60
CA SER A 108 -9.31 3.18 -2.05
C SER A 108 -10.01 3.39 -3.39
N ASP A 109 -9.88 2.46 -4.33
CA ASP A 109 -10.41 2.63 -5.70
C ASP A 109 -11.91 2.97 -5.74
N ARG A 110 -12.69 2.43 -4.78
CA ARG A 110 -14.14 2.65 -4.74
C ARG A 110 -14.55 4.00 -4.20
N TRP A 111 -13.80 4.55 -3.24
CA TRP A 111 -14.19 5.76 -2.51
C TRP A 111 -13.25 6.94 -2.74
N GLY A 112 -12.18 6.75 -3.49
CA GLY A 112 -11.14 7.74 -3.72
C GLY A 112 -10.36 8.07 -2.46
N LEU A 113 -9.83 9.30 -2.41
CA LEU A 113 -9.18 9.87 -1.24
C LEU A 113 -10.24 10.12 -0.16
N LYS A 114 -10.05 9.48 1.02
CA LYS A 114 -10.96 9.63 2.15
C LYS A 114 -10.23 9.76 3.48
N ASP A 115 -10.81 10.52 4.39
CA ASP A 115 -10.43 10.52 5.79
C ASP A 115 -10.97 9.29 6.48
N CYS A 116 -10.23 8.80 7.47
CA CYS A 116 -10.72 7.70 8.28
C CYS A 116 -12.02 8.06 9.02
N SER A 117 -12.17 9.32 9.43
CA SER A 117 -13.41 9.83 10.04
C SER A 117 -14.62 9.78 9.10
N SER A 118 -14.40 9.79 7.78
CA SER A 118 -15.48 9.74 6.78
C SER A 118 -16.06 8.34 6.58
N LEU A 119 -15.42 7.32 7.16
CA LEU A 119 -15.92 5.96 7.14
C LEU A 119 -17.01 5.79 8.19
N ARG A 120 -18.18 5.28 7.76
CA ARG A 120 -19.30 4.96 8.67
C ARG A 120 -18.89 4.09 9.87
N ARG A 121 -17.87 3.24 9.70
CA ARG A 121 -17.34 2.31 10.73
C ARG A 121 -15.91 2.66 11.16
N GLY A 122 -15.40 3.80 10.71
CA GLY A 122 -14.10 4.32 11.10
C GLY A 122 -14.21 5.30 12.26
N SER A 123 -13.12 5.45 13.00
CA SER A 123 -12.93 6.46 14.02
C SER A 123 -11.52 7.02 13.85
N GLN A 124 -11.38 8.34 13.91
CA GLN A 124 -10.09 9.00 13.82
C GLN A 124 -9.84 9.80 15.10
N THR A 125 -8.71 9.53 15.75
CA THR A 125 -8.34 10.15 17.03
C THR A 125 -6.88 10.58 16.93
N GLY A 126 -6.65 11.89 16.76
CA GLY A 126 -5.31 12.41 16.50
C GLY A 126 -4.66 11.75 15.29
N SER A 127 -3.48 11.15 15.50
CA SER A 127 -2.70 10.44 14.48
C SER A 127 -3.16 9.01 14.22
N SER A 128 -4.27 8.57 14.81
CA SER A 128 -4.76 7.19 14.72
C SER A 128 -6.09 7.08 13.98
N CYS A 129 -6.26 5.96 13.30
CA CYS A 129 -7.43 5.57 12.56
C CYS A 129 -7.80 4.12 12.92
N THR A 130 -9.02 3.91 13.39
CA THR A 130 -9.54 2.58 13.70
C THR A 130 -10.74 2.27 12.83
N ILE A 131 -10.67 1.18 12.08
CA ILE A 131 -11.79 0.61 11.31
C ILE A 131 -12.34 -0.55 12.13
N ARG A 132 -13.55 -0.42 12.67
CA ARG A 132 -14.11 -1.42 13.61
C ARG A 132 -14.52 -2.73 12.93
N ASP A 133 -14.92 -2.64 11.66
CA ASP A 133 -15.47 -3.76 10.88
C ASP A 133 -15.11 -3.54 9.41
N THR A 134 -14.02 -4.18 9.00
CA THR A 134 -13.42 -4.10 7.67
C THR A 134 -14.32 -4.69 6.58
N SER A 135 -14.33 -4.05 5.42
CA SER A 135 -14.92 -4.55 4.17
C SER A 135 -13.86 -4.64 3.09
N THR A 136 -14.12 -5.42 2.04
CA THR A 136 -13.25 -5.44 0.84
C THR A 136 -13.05 -4.05 0.24
N TYR A 137 -13.98 -3.12 0.47
CA TYR A 137 -13.88 -1.70 0.08
C TYR A 137 -12.89 -0.86 0.90
N ASP A 138 -12.36 -1.41 1.99
CA ASP A 138 -11.29 -0.80 2.77
C ASP A 138 -9.90 -1.20 2.25
N THR A 139 -9.84 -2.05 1.21
CA THR A 139 -8.61 -2.31 0.44
C THR A 139 -8.13 -1.01 -0.21
N GLY A 140 -6.85 -0.71 -0.05
CA GLY A 140 -6.28 0.52 -0.54
C GLY A 140 -4.91 0.83 0.07
N VAL A 141 -4.47 2.06 -0.17
CA VAL A 141 -3.19 2.57 0.34
C VAL A 141 -3.45 3.51 1.50
N TYR A 142 -2.68 3.35 2.57
CA TYR A 142 -2.75 4.14 3.78
C TYR A 142 -1.40 4.79 4.03
N TRP A 143 -1.36 6.04 4.49
CA TRP A 143 -0.11 6.76 4.75
C TRP A 143 -0.29 7.79 5.85
N CYS A 144 0.84 8.34 6.32
CA CYS A 144 0.89 9.46 7.24
C CYS A 144 1.01 10.77 6.48
N GLU A 145 0.12 11.71 6.74
CA GLU A 145 0.15 13.05 6.16
C GLU A 145 0.34 14.11 7.25
N SER A 146 1.28 15.04 7.04
CA SER A 146 1.51 16.18 7.93
C SER A 146 0.52 17.32 7.65
N GLU A 147 0.48 18.33 8.53
CA GLU A 147 -0.29 19.56 8.29
C GLU A 147 0.20 20.36 7.07
N SER A 148 1.47 20.22 6.70
CA SER A 148 2.05 20.82 5.49
C SER A 148 1.74 20.02 4.21
N GLY A 149 1.07 18.87 4.32
CA GLY A 149 0.68 18.02 3.18
C GLY A 149 1.75 17.02 2.73
N GLU A 150 2.84 16.86 3.50
CA GLU A 150 3.88 15.87 3.26
C GLU A 150 3.32 14.47 3.50
N LYS A 151 3.64 13.52 2.61
CA LYS A 151 3.10 12.16 2.65
C LYS A 151 4.24 11.18 2.88
N HIS A 152 4.12 10.37 3.94
CA HIS A 152 5.16 9.45 4.36
C HIS A 152 4.61 8.05 4.66
N HIS A 153 5.48 7.06 4.47
CA HIS A 153 5.24 5.65 4.74
C HIS A 153 3.90 5.10 4.22
N PRO A 154 3.75 5.02 2.90
CA PRO A 154 2.60 4.35 2.29
C PRO A 154 2.65 2.84 2.55
N VAL A 155 1.50 2.29 2.92
CA VAL A 155 1.29 0.86 3.13
C VAL A 155 0.08 0.41 2.31
N ASN A 156 0.24 -0.66 1.56
CA ASN A 156 -0.86 -1.32 0.86
C ASN A 156 -1.55 -2.30 1.81
N ILE A 157 -2.85 -2.08 2.05
CA ILE A 157 -3.68 -2.95 2.86
C ILE A 157 -4.71 -3.64 1.97
N THR A 158 -4.78 -4.96 2.08
CA THR A 158 -5.78 -5.76 1.35
C THR A 158 -6.77 -6.37 2.32
N VAL A 159 -8.06 -6.13 2.10
CA VAL A 159 -9.13 -6.77 2.86
C VAL A 159 -9.79 -7.85 2.00
N HIS A 160 -9.78 -9.08 2.49
CA HIS A 160 -10.26 -10.25 1.76
C HIS A 160 -11.14 -11.16 2.64
N SER A 161 -12.12 -11.85 2.05
CA SER A 161 -13.04 -12.72 2.81
C SER A 161 -12.57 -14.17 2.89
N GLY A 162 -11.67 -14.60 2.00
CA GLY A 162 -11.15 -15.97 1.92
C GLY A 162 -9.85 -16.15 2.68
N VAL A 163 -8.94 -16.97 2.14
CA VAL A 163 -7.58 -17.15 2.65
C VAL A 163 -6.79 -15.84 2.53
N ILE A 164 -5.93 -15.55 3.51
CA ILE A 164 -5.00 -14.41 3.47
C ILE A 164 -3.57 -14.86 3.76
N LEU A 165 -2.61 -14.08 3.27
CA LEU A 165 -1.21 -14.22 3.61
C LEU A 165 -0.86 -13.26 4.75
N GLU A 166 -0.36 -13.79 5.87
CA GLU A 166 0.30 -13.02 6.90
C GLU A 166 1.71 -12.66 6.42
N SER A 167 1.83 -11.47 5.82
CA SER A 167 3.09 -10.88 5.36
C SER A 167 3.40 -9.59 6.12
N PRO A 168 4.70 -9.25 6.29
CA PRO A 168 5.11 -8.06 7.02
C PRO A 168 4.64 -6.78 6.32
N VAL A 169 4.33 -5.78 7.14
CA VAL A 169 3.88 -4.45 6.67
C VAL A 169 5.05 -3.63 6.12
N HIS A 170 6.22 -3.74 6.76
CA HIS A 170 7.42 -2.98 6.44
C HIS A 170 8.43 -3.85 5.68
N PRO A 171 9.38 -3.23 4.97
CA PRO A 171 10.48 -3.96 4.34
C PRO A 171 11.25 -4.80 5.35
N VAL A 172 11.74 -5.96 4.91
CA VAL A 172 12.56 -6.86 5.72
C VAL A 172 14.03 -6.56 5.47
N THR A 173 14.85 -6.49 6.51
CA THR A 173 16.28 -6.22 6.35
C THR A 173 17.02 -7.47 5.91
N GLU A 174 18.03 -7.33 5.07
CA GLU A 174 18.93 -8.44 4.75
C GLU A 174 19.55 -9.05 6.02
N GLY A 175 19.65 -10.37 6.07
CA GLY A 175 20.10 -11.13 7.23
C GLY A 175 19.01 -11.45 8.26
N GLU A 176 17.87 -10.74 8.25
CA GLU A 176 16.75 -11.06 9.15
C GLU A 176 15.98 -12.31 8.71
N THR A 177 15.13 -12.81 9.61
CA THR A 177 14.22 -13.93 9.33
C THR A 177 12.85 -13.42 8.87
N LEU A 178 12.39 -13.93 7.73
CA LEU A 178 11.04 -13.72 7.23
C LEU A 178 10.19 -14.97 7.48
N THR A 179 9.08 -14.80 8.18
CA THR A 179 8.08 -15.85 8.39
C THR A 179 6.77 -15.47 7.71
N LEU A 180 6.24 -16.36 6.88
CA LEU A 180 4.96 -16.21 6.19
C LEU A 180 4.00 -17.31 6.63
N ARG A 181 2.74 -16.93 6.88
CA ARG A 181 1.68 -17.86 7.26
C ARG A 181 0.44 -17.68 6.42
N CYS A 182 -0.22 -18.79 6.14
CA CYS A 182 -1.49 -18.80 5.44
C CYS A 182 -2.62 -18.89 6.47
N LEU A 183 -3.48 -17.87 6.53
CA LEU A 183 -4.53 -17.77 7.54
C LEU A 183 -5.91 -17.95 6.91
N TYR A 184 -6.84 -18.49 7.71
CA TYR A 184 -8.26 -18.57 7.38
C TYR A 184 -9.12 -18.15 8.58
N LYS A 185 -10.18 -17.37 8.32
CA LYS A 185 -10.97 -16.70 9.38
C LYS A 185 -11.56 -17.61 10.45
N ASN A 186 -11.85 -18.88 10.11
CA ASN A 186 -12.62 -19.80 10.95
C ASN A 186 -11.82 -21.06 11.38
N THR A 187 -10.51 -20.95 11.56
CA THR A 187 -9.70 -22.07 12.09
C THR A 187 -9.27 -21.81 13.53
N THR A 188 -9.68 -22.70 14.44
CA THR A 188 -9.15 -22.78 15.82
C THR A 188 -7.66 -23.16 15.83
N SER A 189 -7.17 -23.72 14.71
CA SER A 189 -5.74 -23.90 14.44
C SER A 189 -5.23 -22.73 13.59
N PRO A 190 -4.28 -21.92 14.07
CA PRO A 190 -3.72 -20.80 13.31
C PRO A 190 -2.89 -21.24 12.10
N ASN A 191 -2.62 -22.54 11.94
CA ASN A 191 -1.61 -23.08 11.05
C ASN A 191 -2.26 -24.00 10.00
N LEU A 192 -2.82 -23.39 8.96
CA LEU A 192 -3.35 -24.08 7.79
C LEU A 192 -2.17 -24.62 6.95
N ARG A 193 -2.20 -25.89 6.55
CA ARG A 193 -1.21 -26.40 5.57
C ARG A 193 -1.53 -25.87 4.19
N ALA A 194 -0.62 -25.12 3.61
CA ALA A 194 -0.81 -24.46 2.33
C ALA A 194 0.43 -24.61 1.45
N ASP A 195 0.22 -24.36 0.16
CA ASP A 195 1.28 -24.17 -0.81
C ASP A 195 1.62 -22.69 -0.90
N PHE A 196 2.91 -22.34 -0.86
CA PHE A 196 3.43 -20.98 -0.99
C PHE A 196 4.02 -20.77 -2.36
N TYR A 197 3.78 -19.58 -2.92
CA TYR A 197 4.24 -19.18 -4.24
C TYR A 197 5.01 -17.86 -4.16
N LYS A 198 6.09 -17.72 -4.92
CA LYS A 198 6.79 -16.46 -5.20
C LYS A 198 6.78 -16.22 -6.70
N ASP A 199 6.33 -15.04 -7.10
CA ASP A 199 6.25 -14.61 -8.51
C ASP A 199 5.52 -15.63 -9.40
N GLY A 200 4.52 -16.32 -8.84
CA GLY A 200 3.73 -17.37 -9.50
C GLY A 200 4.36 -18.77 -9.49
N SER A 201 5.59 -18.92 -9.02
CA SER A 201 6.26 -20.23 -8.91
C SER A 201 6.05 -20.84 -7.52
N LEU A 202 5.74 -22.13 -7.47
CA LEU A 202 5.63 -22.88 -6.21
C LEU A 202 7.02 -22.98 -5.55
N ILE A 203 7.14 -22.52 -4.30
CA ILE A 203 8.40 -22.53 -3.55
C ILE A 203 8.38 -23.46 -2.34
N GLN A 204 7.19 -23.73 -1.79
CA GLN A 204 7.01 -24.64 -0.67
C GLN A 204 5.60 -25.21 -0.70
N SER A 205 5.41 -26.49 -0.36
CA SER A 205 4.12 -27.17 -0.47
C SER A 205 3.71 -27.85 0.82
N GLN A 206 2.41 -27.78 1.12
CA GLN A 206 1.75 -28.43 2.26
C GLN A 206 2.39 -28.14 3.63
N THR A 207 2.84 -26.91 3.85
CA THR A 207 3.43 -26.48 5.13
C THR A 207 2.56 -25.46 5.85
N THR A 208 2.73 -25.39 7.17
CA THR A 208 2.00 -24.44 8.02
C THR A 208 2.54 -23.03 7.95
N GLU A 209 3.86 -22.91 7.79
CA GLU A 209 4.57 -21.65 7.63
C GLU A 209 5.73 -21.85 6.66
N MET A 210 6.14 -20.74 6.07
CA MET A 210 7.35 -20.62 5.27
C MET A 210 8.31 -19.71 6.02
N ILE A 211 9.55 -20.16 6.21
CA ILE A 211 10.57 -19.41 6.93
C ILE A 211 11.79 -19.26 6.02
N ILE A 212 12.23 -18.02 5.82
CA ILE A 212 13.53 -17.68 5.22
C ILE A 212 14.37 -17.15 6.37
N SER A 213 15.34 -17.94 6.84
CA SER A 213 16.14 -17.61 8.03
C SER A 213 17.08 -16.43 7.82
N THR A 214 17.60 -16.28 6.60
CA THR A 214 18.57 -15.25 6.21
C THR A 214 18.10 -14.60 4.91
N VAL A 215 17.34 -13.53 5.03
CA VAL A 215 16.80 -12.77 3.90
C VAL A 215 17.93 -12.10 3.11
N SER A 216 17.74 -12.01 1.80
CA SER A 216 18.64 -11.34 0.84
C SER A 216 17.80 -10.70 -0.25
N LYS A 217 18.37 -9.77 -1.03
CA LYS A 217 17.62 -9.06 -2.07
C LYS A 217 16.90 -9.97 -3.07
N SER A 218 17.41 -11.18 -3.32
CA SER A 218 16.74 -12.18 -4.19
C SER A 218 15.38 -12.67 -3.69
N HIS A 219 15.10 -12.51 -2.39
CA HIS A 219 13.84 -12.86 -1.76
C HIS A 219 12.76 -11.78 -1.94
N GLU A 220 13.09 -10.60 -2.46
CA GLU A 220 12.09 -9.59 -2.84
C GLU A 220 11.19 -10.11 -3.96
N GLY A 221 9.88 -9.87 -3.87
CA GLY A 221 8.92 -10.31 -4.89
C GLY A 221 7.48 -10.38 -4.42
N PHE A 222 6.60 -10.91 -5.27
CA PHE A 222 5.19 -11.14 -4.96
C PHE A 222 4.96 -12.53 -4.37
N TYR A 223 4.41 -12.59 -3.16
CA TYR A 223 4.10 -13.83 -2.46
C TYR A 223 2.59 -14.06 -2.37
N SER A 224 2.17 -15.32 -2.48
CA SER A 224 0.81 -15.78 -2.19
C SER A 224 0.83 -17.17 -1.56
N CYS A 225 -0.26 -17.55 -0.89
CA CYS A 225 -0.46 -18.91 -0.41
C CYS A 225 -1.78 -19.48 -0.92
N LYS A 226 -1.83 -20.79 -1.11
CA LYS A 226 -3.01 -21.51 -1.62
C LYS A 226 -3.30 -22.73 -0.77
N HIS A 227 -4.55 -22.83 -0.31
CA HIS A 227 -5.07 -24.04 0.29
C HIS A 227 -5.86 -24.84 -0.75
N PRO A 228 -5.71 -26.18 -0.81
CA PRO A 228 -6.40 -27.02 -1.79
C PRO A 228 -7.92 -26.80 -1.85
N GLU A 229 -8.55 -26.64 -0.69
CA GLU A 229 -10.02 -26.55 -0.59
C GLU A 229 -10.54 -25.13 -0.29
N ARG A 230 -9.69 -24.22 0.20
CA ARG A 230 -10.13 -22.91 0.74
C ARG A 230 -9.79 -21.75 -0.20
N GLY A 231 -9.04 -22.01 -1.26
CA GLY A 231 -8.66 -21.03 -2.26
C GLY A 231 -7.28 -20.43 -2.03
N GLU A 232 -7.00 -19.35 -2.77
CA GLU A 232 -5.73 -18.65 -2.82
C GLU A 232 -5.85 -17.28 -2.15
N SER A 233 -4.78 -16.84 -1.48
CA SER A 233 -4.68 -15.49 -0.94
C SER A 233 -4.46 -14.47 -2.07
N PRO A 234 -4.83 -13.19 -1.85
CA PRO A 234 -4.26 -12.10 -2.62
C PRO A 234 -2.72 -12.14 -2.61
N LYS A 235 -2.10 -11.55 -3.62
CA LYS A 235 -0.63 -11.39 -3.69
C LYS A 235 -0.18 -10.25 -2.80
N SER A 236 0.93 -10.44 -2.08
CA SER A 236 1.60 -9.41 -1.29
C SER A 236 2.99 -9.16 -1.85
N TRP A 237 3.35 -7.91 -2.10
CA TRP A 237 4.75 -7.56 -2.35
C TRP A 237 5.53 -7.59 -1.04
N ILE A 238 6.68 -8.25 -1.01
CA ILE A 238 7.62 -8.22 0.10
C ILE A 238 8.88 -7.53 -0.40
N SER A 239 9.22 -6.39 0.20
CA SER A 239 10.44 -5.65 -0.13
C SER A 239 11.56 -6.00 0.83
N VAL A 240 12.79 -6.02 0.30
CA VAL A 240 14.01 -6.27 1.06
C VAL A 240 14.92 -5.05 1.00
N THR A 241 15.31 -4.55 2.17
CA THR A 241 16.25 -3.43 2.33
C THR A 241 17.62 -3.94 2.73
N GLY A 242 18.66 -3.44 2.06
CA GLY A 242 20.05 -3.80 2.37
C GLY A 242 20.50 -3.25 3.72
N GLU A 243 21.47 -3.93 4.34
CA GLU A 243 22.09 -3.48 5.59
C GLU A 243 22.89 -2.19 5.32
N THR A 244 22.50 -1.07 5.95
CA THR A 244 23.32 0.15 5.94
C THR A 244 24.59 -0.13 6.75
N ARG A 245 25.66 -0.56 6.09
CA ARG A 245 27.00 -0.55 6.67
C ARG A 245 27.35 0.90 6.96
N ASN A 246 27.24 1.30 8.22
CA ASN A 246 27.80 2.54 8.71
C ASN A 246 29.31 2.51 8.48
N TYR A 247 29.76 3.10 7.37
CA TYR A 247 31.17 3.38 7.16
C TYR A 247 31.58 4.41 8.21
N LYS A 248 32.12 3.93 9.33
CA LYS A 248 32.92 4.77 10.23
C LYS A 248 34.15 5.17 9.43
N HIS A 249 34.14 6.39 8.90
CA HIS A 249 35.37 7.04 8.48
C HIS A 249 36.23 7.22 9.75
N TYR A 250 37.31 6.45 9.84
CA TYR A 250 38.42 6.69 10.76
C TYR A 250 39.35 7.75 10.17
#